data_AF-A0A356W6T7-F1
#
_entry.id   AF-A0A356W6T7-F1
#
_cell.length_a   1.000
_cell.length_b   1.000
_cell.length_c   1.000
_cell.angle_alpha   90.00
_cell.angle_beta   90.00
_cell.angle_gamma   90.00
#
_symmetry.space_group_name_H-M   'P 1'
#
loop_
_entity.id
_entity.type
_entity.pdbx_description
1 polymer ?
#
loop_
_entity_poly.entity_id
_entity_poly.type
_entity_poly.pdbx_seq_one_letter_code
_entity_poly.pdbx_strand_id
1 'polypeptide(L)' 'NEIRETFLSFFEKRGHLRQASAPLIPQNDPTLLFVNAGMVPFKNIFTGAETPPGPRATTSQKCVRAGGK' A
#
# COMPACT_ATOMS: atom_id res chain seq x y z
N ASN A 1 -1.27 6.72 -19.12
CA ASN A 1 -1.39 6.16 -17.74
C ASN A 1 -1.86 4.70 -17.76
N GLU A 2 -1.63 3.97 -18.85
CA GLU A 2 -2.29 2.68 -19.13
C GLU A 2 -1.68 1.53 -18.33
N ILE A 3 -0.36 1.47 -18.20
CA ILE A 3 0.34 0.40 -17.46
C ILE A 3 -0.18 0.28 -16.02
N ARG A 4 -0.36 1.41 -15.34
CA ARG A 4 -0.89 1.45 -13.97
C ARG A 4 -2.30 0.89 -13.90
N GLU A 5 -3.15 1.28 -14.84
CA GLU A 5 -4.54 0.80 -14.88
C GLU A 5 -4.60 -0.69 -15.22
N THR A 6 -3.78 -1.16 -16.15
CA THR A 6 -3.67 -2.58 -16.50
C THR A 6 -3.27 -3.43 -15.29
N PHE A 7 -2.30 -2.98 -14.50
CA PHE A 7 -1.90 -3.68 -13.26
C PHE A 7 -3.06 -3.75 -12.25
N LEU A 8 -3.67 -2.60 -11.93
CA LEU A 8 -4.71 -2.51 -10.91
C LEU A 8 -5.95 -3.33 -11.30
N SER A 9 -6.43 -3.16 -12.54
CA SER A 9 -7.60 -3.88 -13.06
C SER A 9 -7.36 -5.39 -13.20
N PHE A 10 -6.13 -5.83 -13.51
CA PHE A 10 -5.78 -7.26 -13.57
C PHE A 10 -5.97 -7.97 -12.23
N PHE A 11 -5.55 -7.33 -11.13
CA PHE A 11 -5.67 -7.88 -9.78
C PHE A 11 -7.09 -7.72 -9.22
N GLU A 12 -7.76 -6.60 -9.52
CA GLU A 12 -9.15 -6.36 -9.15
C GLU A 12 -10.08 -7.44 -9.74
N LYS A 13 -9.92 -7.78 -11.02
CA LYS A 13 -10.63 -8.90 -11.67
C LYS A 13 -10.36 -10.28 -11.03
N ARG A 14 -9.32 -10.40 -10.21
CA ARG A 14 -8.96 -11.63 -9.45
C ARG A 14 -9.34 -11.52 -7.97
N GLY A 15 -10.24 -10.60 -7.62
CA GLY A 15 -10.79 -10.45 -6.28
C GLY A 15 -9.85 -9.74 -5.30
N HIS A 16 -8.89 -8.93 -5.78
CA HIS A 16 -8.14 -8.04 -4.90
C HIS A 16 -8.89 -6.72 -4.73
N LEU A 17 -9.01 -6.25 -3.50
CA LEU A 17 -9.57 -4.92 -3.23
C LEU A 17 -8.59 -3.84 -3.73
N ARG A 18 -9.00 -3.07 -4.74
CA ARG A 18 -8.23 -1.92 -5.20
C ARG A 18 -8.31 -0.80 -4.17
N GLN A 19 -7.17 -0.35 -3.67
CA GLN A 19 -7.10 0.78 -2.73
C GLN A 19 -6.26 1.93 -3.30
N ALA A 20 -6.57 3.15 -2.87
CA ALA A 20 -5.82 4.34 -3.24
C ALA A 20 -4.42 4.32 -2.62
N SER A 21 -3.48 5.03 -3.25
CA SER A 21 -2.17 5.31 -2.64
C SER A 21 -2.40 6.07 -1.34
N ALA A 22 -1.80 5.59 -0.25
CA ALA A 22 -1.71 6.31 1.00
C ALA A 22 -0.87 7.59 0.84
N PRO A 23 -1.01 8.56 1.75
CA PRO A 23 -0.13 9.73 1.85
C PRO A 23 1.35 9.34 2.01
N LEU A 24 2.26 10.24 1.62
CA LEU A 24 3.71 9.98 1.74
C LEU A 24 4.19 9.96 3.18
N ILE A 25 3.55 10.70 4.08
CA ILE A 25 3.86 10.74 5.51
C ILE A 25 3.04 9.64 6.20
N PRO A 26 3.68 8.63 6.81
CA PRO A 26 2.98 7.60 7.56
C PRO A 26 2.27 8.19 8.78
N GLN A 27 1.02 7.79 9.02
CA GLN A 27 0.27 8.25 10.20
C GLN A 27 0.56 7.40 11.45
N ASN A 28 0.91 6.12 11.26
CA ASN A 28 0.92 5.11 12.32
C ASN A 28 2.31 4.49 12.58
N ASP A 29 3.38 5.09 12.05
CA ASP A 29 4.74 4.58 12.25
C ASP A 29 5.74 5.73 12.43
N PRO A 30 6.09 6.10 13.68
CA PRO A 30 7.01 7.20 13.95
C PRO A 30 8.47 6.88 13.56
N THR A 31 8.78 5.63 13.19
CA THR A 31 10.13 5.22 12.80
C THR A 31 10.41 5.43 11.31
N LEU A 32 9.36 5.67 10.51
CA LEU A 32 9.46 5.89 9.07
C LEU A 32 9.23 7.37 8.73
N LEU A 33 10.20 7.97 8.03
CA LEU A 33 10.07 9.35 7.55
C LEU A 33 9.08 9.47 6.38
N PHE A 34 9.12 8.51 5.46
CA PHE A 34 8.23 8.44 4.29
C PHE A 34 7.81 7.00 4.00
N VAL A 35 6.65 6.84 3.34
CA VAL A 35 6.27 5.57 2.72
C VAL A 35 7.27 5.23 1.61
N ASN A 36 8.06 4.17 1.82
CA ASN A 36 9.11 3.73 0.91
C ASN A 36 8.71 2.49 0.07
N ALA A 37 7.58 1.87 0.40
CA ALA A 37 7.05 0.67 -0.24
C ALA A 37 5.51 0.59 -0.12
N GLY A 38 4.88 -0.13 -1.06
CA GLY A 38 3.43 -0.34 -1.08
C GLY A 38 2.86 -1.09 0.12
N MET A 39 3.69 -1.83 0.86
CA MET A 39 3.27 -2.61 2.04
C MET A 39 3.18 -1.79 3.33
N VAL A 40 3.80 -0.60 3.39
CA VAL A 40 3.87 0.20 4.63
C VAL A 40 2.49 0.52 5.21
N PRO A 41 1.49 0.96 4.42
CA PRO A 41 0.14 1.19 4.95
C PRO A 41 -0.56 -0.08 5.47
N PHE A 42 -0.10 -1.26 5.05
CA PHE A 42 -0.66 -2.56 5.43
C PHE A 42 0.07 -3.21 6.61
N LYS A 43 1.08 -2.55 7.19
CA LYS A 43 1.92 -3.13 8.24
C LYS A 43 1.10 -3.70 9.41
N ASN A 44 0.12 -2.95 9.91
CA ASN A 44 -0.71 -3.38 11.04
C ASN A 44 -1.61 -4.58 10.70
N ILE A 45 -2.03 -4.71 9.44
CA ILE A 45 -2.76 -5.88 8.96
C ILE A 45 -1.83 -7.10 8.97
N PHE A 46 -0.60 -6.96 8.48
CA PHE A 46 0.36 -8.06 8.44
C PHE A 46 0.83 -8.50 9.84
N THR A 47 0.86 -7.59 10.81
CA THR A 47 1.19 -7.92 12.21
C THR A 47 -0.02 -8.37 13.03
N GLY A 48 -1.23 -8.37 12.46
CA GLY A 48 -2.47 -8.72 13.15
C GLY A 48 -3.00 -7.66 14.12
N ALA A 49 -2.43 -6.45 14.12
CA ALA A 49 -2.90 -5.31 14.92
C ALA A 49 -4.17 -4.66 14.34
N GLU A 50 -4.48 -4.90 13.06
CA GLU A 50 -5.69 -4.41 12.39
C GLU A 50 -6.32 -5.52 11.55
N THR A 51 -7.66 -5.57 11.52
CA THR A 51 -8.39 -6.54 10.68
C THR A 51 -8.48 -6.01 9.25
N PRO A 52 -8.04 -6.77 8.23
CA PRO A 52 -8.13 -6.30 6.86
C PRO A 52 -9.59 -6.23 6.38
N PRO A 53 -9.93 -5.28 5.50
CA PRO A 53 -11.25 -5.20 4.86
C PRO A 53 -11.53 -6.37 3.90
N GLY A 54 -10.48 -7.10 3.52
CA GLY A 54 -10.58 -8.31 2.70
C GLY A 54 -9.25 -9.05 2.64
N PRO A 55 -9.24 -10.32 2.24
CA PRO A 55 -8.05 -11.16 2.28
C PRO A 55 -6.98 -10.78 1.24
N ARG A 56 -7.32 -9.89 0.29
CA ARG A 56 -6.47 -9.52 -0.84
C ARG A 56 -6.66 -8.04 -1.18
N ALA A 57 -5.56 -7.34 -1.46
CA ALA A 57 -5.57 -5.93 -1.86
C ALA A 57 -4.57 -5.66 -2.99
N THR A 58 -4.81 -4.61 -3.78
CA THR A 58 -3.89 -4.12 -4.82
C THR A 58 -3.84 -2.60 -4.82
N THR A 59 -2.64 -2.03 -4.97
CA THR A 59 -2.42 -0.57 -4.97
C THR A 59 -1.31 -0.17 -5.92
N SER A 60 -1.26 1.12 -6.24
CA SER A 60 -0.12 1.77 -6.90
C SER A 60 0.35 2.90 -5.98
N GLN A 61 1.22 2.56 -5.03
CA GLN A 61 1.65 3.44 -3.96
C GLN A 61 2.75 4.40 -4.42
N LYS A 62 2.55 5.71 -4.17
CA LYS A 62 3.62 6.70 -4.27
C LYS A 62 4.65 6.44 -3.16
N CYS A 63 5.91 6.29 -3.55
CA CYS A 63 7.00 5.96 -2.63
C CYS A 63 8.12 6.99 -2.73
N VAL A 64 8.79 7.28 -1.62
CA VAL A 64 10.02 8.06 -1.57
C VAL A 64 11.11 7.23 -0.89
N ARG A 65 12.29 7.18 -1.50
CA ARG A 65 13.50 6.55 -0.95
C ARG A 65 14.62 7.58 -0.94
N ALA A 66 14.59 8.42 0.09
CA ALA A 66 15.50 9.58 0.22
C ALA A 66 16.05 9.74 1.66
N GLY A 67 16.08 8.65 2.45
CA GLY A 67 16.54 8.64 3.83
C GLY A 67 15.99 7.44 4.60
N GLY A 68 16.78 6.88 5.51
CA GLY A 68 16.58 5.53 6.08
C GLY A 68 17.50 4.49 5.41
N LYS A 69 17.40 3.22 5.83
CA LYS A 69 18.12 2.09 5.21
C LYS A 69 17.85 1.98 3.70
#